data_AF-A0AAW0Q1C1-F1
#
_entry.id   AF-A0AAW0Q1C1-F1
#
_cell.length_a   1.000
_cell.length_b   1.000
_cell.length_c   1.000
_cell.angle_alpha   90.00
_cell.angle_beta   90.00
_cell.angle_gamma   90.00
#
_symmetry.space_group_name_H-M   'P 1'
#
loop_
_entity.id
_entity.type
_entity.pdbx_description
1 polymer ?
#
loop_
_entity_poly.entity_id
_entity_poly.type
_entity_poly.pdbx_seq_one_letter_code
_entity_poly.pdbx_strand_id
1 'polypeptide(L)'
;MADMTRGYLQWVNDGGIILPRGPLMLSPSSLFSAFHREVIEKKPEIFKIECLTDIKNLFQHNKQPFYAAFGNRTNDVFAYKEVGVPVCRIFTVNPRGELIQEQTKGNKSSYSRLSELVEHVFPLLSKGQTEAFVLPEYSSFCYWRQPLPDISLDDLL
;
A
#
# COMPACT_ATOMS: atom_id res chain seq x y z
N MET A 1 7.99 25.76 0.29
CA MET A 1 6.90 24.98 0.93
C MET A 1 7.34 23.56 1.29
N ALA A 2 7.98 22.83 0.37
CA ALA A 2 8.46 21.46 0.64
C ALA A 2 9.31 21.32 1.91
N ASP A 3 10.26 22.23 2.16
CA ASP A 3 11.12 22.15 3.35
C ASP A 3 10.36 22.45 4.65
N MET A 4 9.34 23.31 4.60
CA MET A 4 8.46 23.57 5.75
C MET A 4 7.63 22.33 6.09
N THR A 5 7.02 21.69 5.09
CA THR A 5 6.27 20.44 5.28
C THR A 5 7.17 19.32 5.79
N ARG A 6 8.38 19.18 5.22
CA ARG A 6 9.35 18.19 5.66
C ARG A 6 9.74 18.42 7.13
N GLY A 7 10.07 19.66 7.49
CA GLY A 7 10.38 20.03 8.86
C GLY A 7 9.23 19.75 9.82
N TYR A 8 8.01 20.14 9.44
CA TYR A 8 6.81 19.84 10.23
C TYR A 8 6.66 18.33 10.51
N LEU A 9 6.72 17.49 9.47
CA LEU A 9 6.57 16.03 9.62
C LEU A 9 7.65 15.39 10.49
N GLN A 10 8.86 15.97 10.54
CA GLN A 10 9.94 15.49 11.40
C GLN A 10 9.70 15.77 12.89
N TRP A 11 8.91 16.80 13.22
CA TRP A 11 8.67 17.25 14.59
C TRP A 11 7.29 16.87 15.14
N VAL A 12 6.40 16.32 14.31
CA VAL A 12 5.12 15.78 14.80
C VAL A 12 5.40 14.67 15.82
N ASN A 13 4.82 14.83 17.00
CA ASN A 13 4.91 13.90 18.13
C ASN A 13 3.53 13.80 18.78
N ASP A 14 2.98 12.59 18.82
CA ASP A 14 1.74 12.26 19.52
C ASP A 14 2.05 11.29 20.67
N GLY A 15 2.01 11.78 21.90
CA GLY A 15 2.22 10.94 23.09
C GLY A 15 3.57 10.22 23.16
N GLY A 16 4.62 10.76 22.53
CA GLY A 16 5.94 10.13 22.41
C GLY A 16 6.15 9.33 21.12
N ILE A 17 5.11 9.18 20.29
CA ILE A 17 5.17 8.51 19.00
C ILE A 17 5.44 9.55 17.91
N ILE A 18 6.54 9.34 17.17
CA ILE A 18 6.93 10.18 16.03
C ILE A 18 6.58 9.51 14.70
N LEU A 19 6.39 10.31 13.66
CA LEU A 19 6.19 9.77 12.31
C LEU A 19 7.45 9.05 11.81
N PRO A 20 7.31 7.88 11.15
CA PRO A 20 8.45 7.20 10.55
C PRO A 20 9.05 8.03 9.43
N ARG A 21 10.38 7.94 9.26
CA ARG A 21 11.07 8.61 8.15
C ARG A 21 10.61 8.05 6.81
N GLY A 22 10.38 8.91 5.85
CA GLY A 22 10.01 8.54 4.48
C GLY A 22 10.21 9.68 3.49
N PRO A 23 10.23 9.38 2.18
CA PRO A 23 10.33 10.40 1.14
C PRO A 23 9.05 11.24 1.09
N LEU A 24 9.20 12.55 0.91
CA LEU A 24 8.10 13.45 0.60
C LEU A 24 8.04 13.64 -0.91
N MET A 25 7.09 12.98 -1.56
CA MET A 25 6.87 13.11 -3.00
C MET A 25 6.01 14.34 -3.28
N LEU A 26 6.45 15.15 -4.23
CA LEU A 26 5.72 16.30 -4.72
C LEU A 26 5.25 15.97 -6.13
N SER A 27 3.97 16.19 -6.43
CA SER A 27 3.50 16.12 -7.80
C SER A 27 4.32 17.11 -8.64
N PRO A 28 4.91 16.67 -9.76
CA PRO A 28 5.67 17.56 -10.63
C PRO A 28 4.70 18.51 -11.33
N SER A 29 4.52 19.73 -10.82
CA SER A 29 3.90 20.79 -11.59
C SER A 29 4.58 22.13 -11.37
N SER A 30 4.77 22.84 -12.48
CA SER A 30 5.05 24.27 -12.48
C SER A 30 3.80 25.02 -12.01
N LEU A 31 3.98 26.19 -11.41
CA LEU A 31 2.89 27.07 -10.96
C LEU A 31 1.85 27.32 -12.07
N PHE A 32 2.29 27.38 -13.33
CA PHE A 32 1.44 27.64 -14.50
C PHE A 32 0.61 26.43 -14.93
N SER A 33 1.15 25.21 -14.82
CA SER A 33 0.41 23.98 -15.13
C SER A 33 -0.54 23.58 -13.99
N ALA A 34 -0.21 23.90 -12.74
CA ALA A 34 -1.12 23.78 -11.61
C ALA A 34 -2.34 24.71 -11.76
N PHE A 35 -2.13 25.98 -12.12
CA PHE A 35 -3.21 26.94 -12.37
C PHE A 35 -4.12 26.53 -13.53
N HIS A 36 -3.55 26.12 -14.66
CA HIS A 36 -4.35 25.69 -15.81
C HIS A 36 -5.21 24.46 -15.45
N ARG A 37 -4.67 23.47 -14.74
CA ARG A 37 -5.46 22.26 -14.43
C ARG A 37 -6.47 22.41 -13.30
N GLU A 38 -6.18 23.22 -12.30
CA GLU A 38 -7.10 23.45 -11.19
C GLU A 38 -8.25 24.40 -11.58
N VAL A 39 -7.97 25.42 -12.39
CA VAL A 39 -8.95 26.46 -12.76
C VAL A 39 -9.61 26.21 -14.12
N ILE A 40 -8.91 25.60 -15.09
CA ILE A 40 -9.42 25.38 -16.46
C ILE A 40 -9.90 23.94 -16.66
N GLU A 41 -9.13 22.91 -16.26
CA GLU A 41 -9.50 21.50 -16.51
C GLU A 41 -10.24 20.79 -15.35
N LYS A 42 -10.22 21.35 -14.13
CA LYS A 42 -10.89 20.83 -12.92
C LYS A 42 -10.55 19.36 -12.54
N LYS A 43 -9.37 18.84 -12.92
CA LYS A 43 -8.96 17.44 -12.68
C LYS A 43 -7.65 17.33 -11.85
N PRO A 44 -7.69 17.56 -10.53
CA PRO A 44 -6.51 17.47 -9.67
C PRO A 44 -5.96 16.03 -9.53
N GLU A 45 -6.80 15.01 -9.71
CA GLU A 45 -6.44 13.58 -9.55
C GLU A 45 -5.36 13.11 -10.54
N ILE A 46 -5.31 13.68 -11.74
CA ILE A 46 -4.39 13.23 -12.79
C ILE A 46 -2.92 13.37 -12.35
N PHE A 47 -2.59 14.39 -11.56
CA PHE A 47 -1.19 14.60 -11.10
C PHE A 47 -0.75 13.55 -10.09
N LYS A 48 -1.69 13.08 -9.27
CA LYS A 48 -1.41 12.05 -8.27
C LYS A 48 -1.27 10.69 -8.94
N ILE A 49 -2.10 10.40 -9.95
CA ILE A 49 -1.96 9.21 -10.79
C ILE A 49 -0.60 9.19 -11.48
N GLU A 50 -0.21 10.28 -12.14
CA GLU A 50 1.04 10.38 -12.89
C GLU A 50 2.25 10.15 -11.97
N CYS A 51 2.36 10.90 -10.88
CA CYS A 51 3.46 10.75 -9.92
C CYS A 51 3.54 9.33 -9.31
N LEU A 52 2.40 8.75 -8.94
CA LEU A 52 2.37 7.38 -8.40
C LEU A 52 2.69 6.34 -9.49
N THR A 53 2.29 6.58 -10.74
CA THR A 53 2.59 5.70 -11.89
C THR A 53 4.08 5.73 -12.20
N ASP A 54 4.71 6.90 -12.16
CA ASP A 54 6.16 7.04 -12.34
C ASP A 54 6.90 6.22 -11.28
N ILE A 55 6.49 6.34 -10.01
CA ILE A 55 7.05 5.54 -8.91
C ILE A 55 6.82 4.04 -9.18
N LYS A 56 5.62 3.64 -9.60
CA LYS A 56 5.32 2.24 -9.92
C LYS A 56 6.24 1.68 -11.00
N ASN A 57 6.51 2.48 -12.04
CA ASN A 57 7.35 2.10 -13.17
C ASN A 57 8.84 1.97 -12.82
N LEU A 58 9.29 2.49 -11.66
CA LEU A 58 10.63 2.23 -11.14
C LEU A 58 10.80 0.78 -10.62
N PHE A 59 9.70 0.05 -10.40
CA PHE A 59 9.72 -1.34 -9.94
C PHE A 59 9.57 -2.32 -11.11
N GLN A 60 9.96 -3.58 -10.89
CA GLN A 60 9.81 -4.65 -11.89
C GLN A 60 8.33 -4.84 -12.28
N HIS A 61 8.06 -5.15 -13.55
CA HIS A 61 6.72 -5.22 -14.16
C HIS A 61 5.68 -6.06 -13.39
N ASN A 62 6.10 -7.08 -12.63
CA ASN A 62 5.21 -7.95 -11.85
C ASN A 62 5.14 -7.60 -10.35
N LYS A 63 5.75 -6.48 -9.93
CA LYS A 63 5.70 -6.02 -8.53
C LYS A 63 4.62 -4.97 -8.37
N GLN A 64 3.82 -5.10 -7.31
CA GLN A 64 2.89 -4.07 -6.85
C GLN A 64 3.54 -3.34 -5.67
N PRO A 65 4.20 -2.18 -5.89
CA PRO A 65 4.97 -1.52 -4.85
C PRO A 65 4.09 -0.84 -3.79
N PHE A 66 2.86 -0.49 -4.15
CA PHE A 66 1.94 0.16 -3.24
C PHE A 66 1.08 -0.85 -2.50
N TYR A 67 1.39 -1.05 -1.22
CA TYR A 67 0.67 -1.98 -0.37
C TYR A 67 -0.67 -1.43 0.10
N ALA A 68 -0.67 -0.20 0.64
CA ALA A 68 -1.85 0.48 1.15
C ALA A 68 -1.72 1.99 0.92
N ALA A 69 -2.83 2.71 0.99
CA ALA A 69 -2.85 4.14 0.80
C ALA A 69 -3.86 4.84 1.71
N PHE A 70 -3.45 6.01 2.22
CA PHE A 70 -4.28 6.89 3.03
C PHE A 70 -4.48 8.22 2.30
N GLY A 71 -5.71 8.70 2.23
CA GLY A 71 -6.06 9.97 1.59
C GLY A 71 -7.15 10.69 2.37
N ASN A 72 -7.48 11.91 1.96
CA ASN A 72 -8.54 12.70 2.57
C ASN A 72 -9.60 13.17 1.55
N ARG A 73 -9.36 12.93 0.26
CA ARG A 73 -10.29 13.25 -0.83
C ARG A 73 -10.70 11.99 -1.57
N THR A 74 -11.92 11.97 -2.09
CA THR A 74 -12.40 10.93 -3.01
C THR A 74 -11.52 10.79 -4.25
N ASN A 75 -10.91 11.88 -4.68
CA ASN A 75 -10.00 11.91 -5.82
C ASN A 75 -8.70 11.15 -5.53
N ASP A 76 -8.27 11.06 -4.26
CA ASP A 76 -7.12 10.24 -3.86
C ASP A 76 -7.43 8.76 -4.05
N VAL A 77 -8.64 8.34 -3.65
CA VAL A 77 -9.11 6.95 -3.81
C VAL A 77 -9.07 6.53 -5.26
N PHE A 78 -9.53 7.41 -6.17
CA PHE A 78 -9.43 7.16 -7.60
C PHE A 78 -7.98 6.97 -8.04
N ALA A 79 -7.08 7.87 -7.64
CA ALA A 79 -5.66 7.76 -7.98
C ALA A 79 -5.00 6.48 -7.48
N TYR A 80 -5.33 6.03 -6.27
CA TYR A 80 -4.79 4.81 -5.68
C TYR A 80 -5.27 3.55 -6.39
N LYS A 81 -6.53 3.53 -6.87
CA LYS A 81 -7.05 2.42 -7.68
C LYS A 81 -6.33 2.29 -9.01
N GLU A 82 -6.09 3.40 -9.70
CA GLU A 82 -5.40 3.42 -11.01
C GLU A 82 -3.99 2.81 -10.93
N VAL A 83 -3.27 3.06 -9.84
CA VAL A 83 -1.92 2.48 -9.66
C VAL A 83 -1.93 1.06 -9.10
N GLY A 84 -3.10 0.51 -8.79
CA GLY A 84 -3.29 -0.90 -8.41
C GLY A 84 -3.27 -1.17 -6.91
N VAL A 85 -3.52 -0.17 -6.06
CA VAL A 85 -3.71 -0.42 -4.61
C VAL A 85 -5.01 -1.20 -4.40
N PRO A 86 -5.02 -2.34 -3.68
CA PRO A 86 -6.24 -3.07 -3.41
C PRO A 86 -7.27 -2.23 -2.64
N VAL A 87 -8.55 -2.31 -3.01
CA VAL A 87 -9.63 -1.53 -2.37
C VAL A 87 -9.78 -1.82 -0.88
N CYS A 88 -9.39 -3.01 -0.43
CA CYS A 88 -9.33 -3.37 0.99
C CYS A 88 -8.18 -2.67 1.75
N ARG A 89 -7.31 -1.93 1.06
CA ARG A 89 -6.13 -1.25 1.62
C ARG A 89 -6.10 0.24 1.29
N ILE A 90 -7.21 0.78 0.78
CA ILE A 90 -7.38 2.21 0.57
C ILE A 90 -8.25 2.77 1.68
N PHE A 91 -7.76 3.80 2.36
CA PHE A 91 -8.44 4.44 3.48
C PHE A 91 -8.59 5.95 3.24
N THR A 92 -9.78 6.47 3.52
CA THR A 92 -10.07 7.91 3.51
C THR A 92 -10.26 8.41 4.93
N VAL A 93 -9.55 9.47 5.31
CA VAL A 93 -9.63 10.12 6.62
C VAL A 93 -10.45 11.39 6.48
N ASN A 94 -11.41 11.60 7.38
CA ASN A 94 -12.14 12.86 7.43
C ASN A 94 -11.62 13.82 8.52
N PRO A 95 -12.07 15.09 8.55
CA PRO A 95 -11.60 16.07 9.54
C PRO A 95 -11.91 15.72 11.00
N ARG A 96 -12.83 14.77 11.26
CA ARG A 96 -13.11 14.27 12.62
C ARG A 96 -12.15 13.16 13.05
N GLY A 97 -11.22 12.74 12.20
CA GLY A 97 -10.32 11.62 12.45
C GLY A 97 -10.97 10.24 12.22
N GLU A 98 -12.16 10.19 11.62
CA GLU A 98 -12.78 8.92 11.24
C GLU A 98 -12.11 8.38 9.98
N LEU A 99 -11.73 7.10 10.00
CA LEU A 99 -11.20 6.35 8.86
C LEU A 99 -12.32 5.59 8.16
N ILE A 100 -12.35 5.63 6.83
CA ILE A 100 -13.30 4.90 6.00
C ILE A 100 -12.52 4.05 5.00
N GLN A 101 -12.72 2.73 5.04
CA GLN A 101 -12.10 1.80 4.11
C GLN A 101 -12.90 1.76 2.79
N GLU A 102 -12.21 1.81 1.65
CA GLU A 102 -12.86 1.89 0.34
C GLU A 102 -13.69 0.65 -0.01
N GLN A 103 -13.28 -0.55 0.44
CA GLN A 103 -14.05 -1.77 0.23
C GLN A 103 -15.40 -1.76 0.96
N THR A 104 -15.45 -1.14 2.15
CA THR A 104 -16.63 -1.17 3.02
C THR A 104 -17.12 0.24 3.30
N LYS A 105 -17.52 0.92 2.22
CA LYS A 105 -18.11 2.26 2.26
C LYS A 105 -19.35 2.27 3.16
N GLY A 106 -19.19 2.76 4.37
CA GLY A 106 -20.25 2.79 5.39
C GLY A 106 -19.74 2.43 6.78
N ASN A 107 -18.68 1.61 6.85
CA ASN A 107 -18.02 1.33 8.11
C ASN A 107 -17.00 2.43 8.41
N LYS A 108 -17.26 3.14 9.50
CA LYS A 108 -16.32 4.11 10.07
C LYS A 108 -15.47 3.41 11.12
N SER A 109 -14.16 3.60 11.04
CA SER A 109 -13.18 3.15 12.02
C SER A 109 -12.32 4.34 12.48
N SER A 110 -11.28 4.05 13.25
CA SER A 110 -10.31 5.03 13.76
C SER A 110 -8.89 4.50 13.61
N TYR A 111 -7.89 5.39 13.69
CA TYR A 111 -6.49 4.98 13.67
C TYR A 111 -6.15 4.03 14.84
N SER A 112 -6.75 4.24 16.01
CA SER A 112 -6.61 3.34 17.17
C SER A 112 -7.10 1.94 16.85
N ARG A 113 -8.30 1.81 16.25
CA ARG A 113 -8.83 0.51 15.85
C ARG A 113 -8.01 -0.16 14.76
N LEU A 114 -7.49 0.62 13.80
CA LEU A 114 -6.58 0.11 12.79
C LEU A 114 -5.27 -0.39 13.41
N SER A 115 -4.75 0.32 14.43
CA SER A 115 -3.56 -0.06 15.18
C SER A 115 -3.73 -1.38 15.92
N GLU A 116 -4.90 -1.65 16.50
CA GLU A 116 -5.22 -2.94 17.13
C GLU A 116 -5.18 -4.11 16.11
N LEU A 117 -5.50 -3.83 14.84
CA LEU A 117 -5.54 -4.81 13.76
C LEU A 117 -4.29 -4.77 12.87
N VAL A 118 -3.23 -4.04 13.29
CA VAL A 118 -2.07 -3.76 12.44
C VAL A 118 -1.38 -5.04 11.96
N GLU A 119 -1.30 -6.08 12.78
CA GLU A 119 -0.65 -7.34 12.40
C GLU A 119 -1.41 -8.10 11.30
N HIS A 120 -2.73 -7.91 11.22
CA HIS A 120 -3.58 -8.55 10.21
C HIS A 120 -3.61 -7.72 8.92
N VAL A 121 -3.67 -6.39 9.06
CA VAL A 121 -3.75 -5.47 7.92
C VAL A 121 -2.37 -5.24 7.30
N PHE A 122 -1.32 -5.19 8.11
CA PHE A 122 0.09 -4.98 7.75
C PHE A 122 0.96 -6.10 8.36
N PRO A 123 0.80 -7.34 7.88
CA PRO A 123 1.61 -8.47 8.33
C PRO A 123 3.09 -8.21 8.06
N LEU A 124 3.92 -8.67 8.98
CA LEU A 124 5.37 -8.58 8.87
C LEU A 124 5.84 -9.33 7.62
N LEU A 125 6.59 -8.65 6.76
CA LEU A 125 7.16 -9.24 5.54
C LEU A 125 8.21 -10.31 5.84
N SER A 126 8.79 -10.32 7.05
CA SER A 126 9.68 -11.37 7.51
C SER A 126 9.53 -11.64 9.01
N LYS A 127 9.01 -12.81 9.37
CA LYS A 127 9.70 -13.62 10.38
C LYS A 127 10.58 -14.54 9.55
N GLY A 128 11.90 -14.35 9.58
CA GLY A 128 12.89 -15.02 8.72
C GLY A 128 12.33 -16.17 7.88
N GLN A 129 11.91 -15.87 6.65
CA GLN A 129 11.55 -16.91 5.70
C GLN A 129 12.89 -17.48 5.24
N THR A 130 13.26 -18.61 5.84
CA THR A 130 14.18 -19.57 5.24
C THR A 130 13.75 -19.72 3.78
N GLU A 131 14.68 -19.58 2.83
CA GLU A 131 14.45 -19.71 1.38
C GLU A 131 13.70 -21.02 0.98
N ALA A 132 13.60 -21.96 1.93
CA ALA A 132 12.81 -23.18 1.88
C ALA A 132 11.31 -23.03 1.50
N PHE A 133 10.69 -21.85 1.61
CA PHE A 133 9.27 -21.67 1.25
C PHE A 133 9.02 -21.05 -0.12
N VAL A 134 10.05 -20.51 -0.79
CA VAL A 134 9.91 -19.97 -2.15
C VAL A 134 9.71 -21.11 -3.16
N LEU A 135 10.30 -22.26 -2.86
CA LEU A 135 10.24 -23.49 -3.64
C LEU A 135 10.15 -24.68 -2.66
N PRO A 136 8.96 -25.00 -2.13
CA PRO A 136 8.78 -26.03 -1.10
C PRO A 136 9.35 -27.40 -1.50
N GLU A 137 9.29 -27.72 -2.80
CA GLU A 137 9.84 -28.94 -3.39
C GLU A 137 11.38 -29.01 -3.34
N TYR A 138 12.07 -27.87 -3.31
CA TYR A 138 13.54 -27.77 -3.18
C TYR A 138 14.00 -27.47 -1.74
N SER A 139 13.10 -27.52 -0.76
CA SER A 139 13.49 -27.43 0.64
C SER A 139 14.39 -28.61 1.03
N SER A 140 15.27 -28.43 2.02
CA SER A 140 16.15 -29.51 2.53
C SER A 140 15.37 -30.74 3.02
N PHE A 141 14.10 -30.57 3.37
CA PHE A 141 13.21 -31.65 3.80
C PHE A 141 12.53 -32.39 2.63
N CYS A 142 12.23 -31.70 1.52
CA CYS A 142 11.54 -32.29 0.37
C CYS A 142 12.52 -32.82 -0.69
N TYR A 143 13.63 -32.13 -0.95
CA TYR A 143 14.55 -32.42 -2.06
C TYR A 143 15.21 -33.81 -1.95
N TRP A 144 15.52 -34.26 -0.73
CA TRP A 144 16.20 -35.55 -0.51
C TRP A 144 15.25 -36.71 -0.24
N ARG A 145 13.93 -36.47 -0.18
CA ARG A 145 12.98 -37.57 0.04
C ARG A 145 12.72 -38.31 -1.25
N GLN A 146 12.62 -39.63 -1.15
CA GLN A 146 12.17 -40.47 -2.25
C GLN A 146 10.73 -40.10 -2.62
N PRO A 147 10.39 -40.02 -3.91
CA PRO A 147 9.01 -39.82 -4.35
C PRO A 147 8.10 -40.87 -3.72
N LEU A 148 6.86 -40.48 -3.40
CA LEU A 148 5.87 -41.46 -2.99
C LEU A 148 5.63 -42.42 -4.16
N PRO A 149 5.52 -43.73 -3.91
CA PRO A 149 5.17 -44.68 -4.95
C PRO A 149 3.78 -44.34 -5.51
N ASP A 150 3.63 -44.49 -6.82
CA ASP A 150 2.33 -44.35 -7.47
C ASP A 150 1.41 -45.47 -6.97
N ILE A 151 0.34 -45.09 -6.28
CA ILE A 151 -0.70 -46.02 -5.84
C ILE A 151 -1.76 -46.04 -6.93
N SER A 152 -1.98 -47.19 -7.56
CA SER A 152 -3.10 -47.33 -8.48
C SER A 152 -4.39 -47.43 -7.65
N LEU A 153 -5.45 -46.72 -8.09
CA LEU A 153 -6.76 -46.83 -7.43
C LEU A 153 -7.38 -48.23 -7.63
N ASP A 154 -6.88 -48.98 -8.61
CA ASP A 154 -7.26 -50.37 -8.87
C ASP A 154 -6.70 -51.34 -7.81
N ASP A 155 -5.63 -50.96 -7.08
CA ASP A 155 -5.09 -51.73 -5.95
C ASP A 155 -5.84 -51.49 -4.62
N LEU A 156 -6.83 -50.59 -4.62
CA LEU A 156 -7.65 -50.23 -3.44
C LEU A 156 -9.06 -50.84 -3.46
N LEU A 157 -9.39 -51.65 -4.47
CA LEU A 157 -10.64 -52.43 -4.61
C LEU A 157 -10.36 -53.93 -4.42
#